data_AF-A0A349PX01-F1
#
_entry.id   AF-A0A349PX01-F1
#
_cell.length_a   1.000
_cell.length_b   1.000
_cell.length_c   1.000
_cell.angle_alpha   90.00
_cell.angle_beta   90.00
_cell.angle_gamma   90.00
#
_symmetry.space_group_name_H-M   'P 1'
#
loop_
_entity.id
_entity.type
_entity.pdbx_description
1 polymer ?
#
loop_
_entity_poly.entity_id
_entity_poly.type
_entity_poly.pdbx_seq_one_letter_code
_entity_poly.pdbx_strand_id
1 'polypeptide(L)' 'VSVALGMARARTLQHQDYSVLALIGDGALSGGLAYEGLNNAGSSGEPLIVILNDN' A
#
# COMPACT_ATOMS: atom_id res chain seq x y z
N VAL A 1 4.72 -0.64 -0.99
CA VAL A 1 3.34 -1.00 -0.56
C VAL A 1 3.25 -1.25 0.94
N SER A 2 4.08 -2.12 1.53
CA SER A 2 3.99 -2.47 2.97
C SER A 2 4.02 -1.28 3.94
N VAL A 3 4.87 -0.28 3.68
CA VAL A 3 4.92 0.96 4.49
C VAL A 3 3.59 1.72 4.42
N ALA A 4 3.01 1.84 3.23
CA ALA A 4 1.76 2.54 3.02
C ALA A 4 0.59 1.82 3.72
N LEU A 5 0.60 0.47 3.72
CA LEU A 5 -0.34 -0.30 4.53
C LEU A 5 -0.20 0.00 6.03
N GLY A 6 1.03 0.08 6.54
CA GLY A 6 1.29 0.48 7.93
C GLY A 6 0.75 1.87 8.25
N MET A 7 0.93 2.84 7.35
CA MET A 7 0.37 4.19 7.49
C MET A 7 -1.17 4.18 7.45
N ALA A 8 -1.78 3.39 6.56
CA ALA A 8 -3.24 3.26 6.48
C ALA A 8 -3.81 2.69 7.78
N ARG A 9 -3.17 1.66 8.34
CA ARG A 9 -3.55 1.07 9.63
C ARG A 9 -3.39 2.08 10.77
N ALA A 10 -2.27 2.82 10.79
CA ALA A 10 -2.02 3.84 11.80
C ALA A 10 -3.06 4.97 11.75
N ARG A 11 -3.42 5.44 10.54
CA ARG A 11 -4.51 6.42 10.32
C ARG A 11 -5.81 5.92 10.94
N THR A 12 -6.20 4.69 10.61
CA THR A 12 -7.44 4.07 11.09
C THR A 12 -7.45 3.99 12.63
N LEU A 13 -6.33 3.60 13.24
CA LEU A 13 -6.18 3.55 14.71
C LEU A 13 -6.20 4.94 15.37
N GLN A 14 -5.76 5.97 14.67
CA GLN A 14 -5.71 7.35 15.18
C GLN A 14 -7.01 8.13 14.88
N HIS A 15 -8.02 7.51 14.28
CA HIS A 15 -9.28 8.16 13.87
C HIS A 15 -9.05 9.41 13.00
N GLN A 16 -8.04 9.36 12.13
CA GLN A 16 -7.71 10.45 11.22
C GLN A 16 -8.40 10.28 9.86
N ASP A 17 -8.64 11.40 9.20
CA ASP A 17 -9.30 11.42 7.88
C ASP A 17 -8.33 11.92 6.80
N TYR A 18 -7.61 10.98 6.19
CA TYR A 18 -6.80 11.23 4.99
C TYR A 18 -6.64 9.96 4.15
N SER A 19 -6.32 10.15 2.88
CA SER A 19 -6.00 9.05 1.97
C SER A 19 -4.52 8.68 2.08
N VAL A 20 -4.23 7.37 2.01
CA VAL A 20 -2.87 6.86 1.92
C VAL A 20 -2.66 6.29 0.53
N LEU A 21 -1.55 6.67 -0.10
CA LEU A 21 -1.23 6.30 -1.47
C LEU A 21 0.18 5.71 -1.57
N ALA A 22 0.30 4.59 -2.30
CA ALA A 22 1.57 4.01 -2.69
C ALA A 22 1.77 4.13 -4.20
N LEU A 23 2.81 4.83 -4.63
CA LEU A 23 3.29 4.80 -6.02
C LEU A 23 4.36 3.71 -6.15
N ILE A 24 4.18 2.81 -7.11
CA ILE A 24 5.13 1.72 -7.40
C ILE A 24 5.46 1.70 -8.89
N GLY A 25 6.73 1.53 -9.25
CA GLY A 25 7.14 1.32 -10.65
C GLY A 25 6.98 -0.14 -11.08
N ASP A 26 6.83 -0.39 -12.38
CA ASP A 26 6.86 -1.73 -13.02
C ASP A 26 8.10 -2.55 -12.62
N GLY A 27 9.29 -1.95 -12.65
CA GLY A 27 10.53 -2.61 -12.24
C GLY A 27 10.54 -2.98 -10.76
N ALA A 28 9.94 -2.16 -9.90
CA ALA A 28 9.81 -2.44 -8.46
C ALA A 28 8.76 -3.51 -8.16
N LEU A 29 7.74 -3.67 -9.03
CA LEU A 29 6.71 -4.69 -8.89
C LEU A 29 7.25 -6.11 -9.08
N SER A 30 8.36 -6.27 -9.81
CA SER A 30 9.03 -7.57 -9.99
C SER A 30 9.63 -8.17 -8.71
N GLY A 31 9.84 -7.35 -7.67
CA GLY A 31 10.39 -7.81 -6.40
C GLY A 31 9.35 -8.55 -5.54
N GLY A 32 9.74 -9.68 -4.94
CA GLY A 32 8.85 -10.48 -4.08
C GLY A 32 8.23 -9.68 -2.93
N LEU A 33 8.96 -8.73 -2.36
CA LEU A 33 8.46 -7.82 -1.30
C LEU A 33 7.29 -6.94 -1.78
N ALA A 34 7.22 -6.60 -3.06
CA ALA A 34 6.10 -5.85 -3.61
C ALA A 34 4.83 -6.71 -3.61
N TYR A 35 4.94 -7.98 -4.04
CA TYR A 35 3.85 -8.95 -4.00
C TYR A 35 3.39 -9.27 -2.59
N GLU A 36 4.32 -9.46 -1.64
CA GLU A 36 3.96 -9.65 -0.23
C GLU A 36 3.22 -8.43 0.33
N GLY A 37 3.70 -7.23 0.02
CA GLY A 37 3.05 -5.99 0.42
C GLY A 37 1.64 -5.84 -0.15
N LEU A 38 1.44 -6.20 -1.43
CA LEU A 38 0.13 -6.18 -2.09
C LEU A 38 -0.82 -7.24 -1.52
N ASN A 39 -0.32 -8.46 -1.28
CA ASN A 39 -1.10 -9.53 -0.66
C ASN A 39 -1.57 -9.14 0.74
N ASN A 40 -0.68 -8.56 1.55
CA ASN A 40 -1.02 -8.05 2.88
C ASN A 40 -2.00 -6.89 2.80
N ALA A 41 -1.88 -6.01 1.80
CA ALA A 41 -2.84 -4.92 1.60
C ALA A 41 -4.24 -5.48 1.29
N GLY A 42 -4.33 -6.47 0.39
CA GLY A 42 -5.59 -7.13 0.03
C GLY A 42 -6.26 -7.85 1.21
N SER A 43 -5.49 -8.47 2.10
CA SER A 43 -6.05 -9.16 3.28
C SER A 43 -6.41 -8.23 4.44
N SER A 44 -5.82 -7.03 4.50
CA SER A 44 -6.00 -6.10 5.63
C SER A 44 -7.37 -5.43 5.70
N GLY A 45 -8.03 -5.23 4.55
CA GLY A 45 -9.24 -4.43 4.43
C GLY A 45 -9.03 -2.91 4.66
N GLU A 46 -7.79 -2.45 4.81
CA GLU A 46 -7.50 -1.03 5.02
C GLU A 46 -7.70 -0.21 3.73
N PRO A 47 -8.33 0.98 3.81
CA PRO A 47 -8.41 1.90 2.68
C PRO A 47 -7.02 2.40 2.27
N LEU A 48 -6.53 1.90 1.14
CA LEU A 48 -5.22 2.21 0.54
C LEU A 48 -5.37 2.34 -0.99
N ILE A 49 -4.75 3.36 -1.57
CA ILE A 49 -4.66 3.54 -3.03
C ILE A 49 -3.27 3.09 -3.47
N VAL A 50 -3.20 2.25 -4.50
CA VAL A 50 -1.94 1.87 -5.14
C VAL A 50 -1.97 2.33 -6.59
N ILE A 51 -0.96 3.11 -6.99
CA ILE A 51 -0.74 3.53 -8.37
C ILE A 51 0.47 2.77 -8.89
N LEU A 52 0.26 1.97 -9.93
CA LEU A 52 1.34 1.39 -10.72
C LEU A 52 1.74 2.39 -11.81
N ASN A 53 3.00 2.80 -11.78
CA ASN A 53 3.65 3.54 -12.85
C ASN A 53 4.39 2.55 -13.74
N ASP A 54 3.80 2.24 -14.88
CA ASP A 54 4.35 1.38 -15.92
C ASP A 54 4.74 2.30 -17.10
N ASN A 55 6.05 2.48 -17.33
CA ASN A 55 6.60 3.50 -18.22
C ASN A 55 7.57 2.96 -19.26
#